data_AF-A0A2V1DTS0-F1
#
_entry.id   AF-A0A2V1DTS0-F1
#
_cell.length_a   1.000
_cell.length_b   1.000
_cell.length_c   1.000
_cell.angle_alpha   90.00
_cell.angle_beta   90.00
_cell.angle_gamma   90.00
#
_symmetry.space_group_name_H-M   'P 1'
#
loop_
_entity.id
_entity.type
_entity.pdbx_description
1 polymer ?
#
loop_
_entity_poly.entity_id
_entity_poly.type
_entity_poly.pdbx_seq_one_letter_code
_entity_poly.pdbx_strand_id
1 'polypeptide(L)'
;NITVDLSKYHDGNLDQQLANDNVYVDSIILQTLQDFPRWKKQEALLKYAPLNFSKIYPEFRDDAATYMGLEVVAWSIIYNRFSTDSVPLEYTDFLKPEFKDKLVLTYPNDDDAVLFQFNLILQKYGTAWFDALLGQNPRWVRGTATPTTLLAATNSSYSATFTSTIGLNPFGPFNISFPLEGSFVSWPQTGAILRNAPHPEGAKLLHNFMLSNEFINASGGWSVRSDIPAPKGYSKILEQHGTDVTAFGRWMNNRANVERLRFFFESRLGTAQGPSPLEDNL
;
A
#
# COMPACT_ATOMS: atom_id res chain seq x y z
N ASN A 1 -6.96 12.26 18.20
CA ASN A 1 -7.79 12.23 16.98
C ASN A 1 -6.99 11.53 15.90
N ILE A 2 -7.59 10.65 15.09
CA ILE A 2 -6.93 9.98 13.97
C ILE A 2 -7.70 10.37 12.71
N THR A 3 -7.00 10.82 11.69
CA THR A 3 -7.59 11.17 10.40
C THR A 3 -7.00 10.25 9.33
N VAL A 4 -7.85 9.63 8.52
CA VAL A 4 -7.47 8.75 7.43
C VAL A 4 -7.86 9.42 6.12
N ASP A 5 -6.96 9.39 5.14
CA ASP A 5 -7.14 9.88 3.77
C ASP A 5 -6.03 9.29 2.88
N LEU A 6 -6.11 9.51 1.57
CA LEU A 6 -5.06 9.19 0.62
C LEU A 6 -3.77 9.93 0.98
N SER A 7 -2.64 9.21 0.98
CA SER A 7 -1.36 9.80 1.38
C SER A 7 -0.96 11.04 0.58
N LYS A 8 -1.33 11.09 -0.71
CA LYS A 8 -1.11 12.23 -1.62
C LYS A 8 -1.86 13.53 -1.26
N TYR A 9 -2.78 13.47 -0.30
CA TYR A 9 -3.47 14.63 0.25
C TYR A 9 -2.92 14.99 1.62
N HIS A 10 -2.57 13.98 2.43
CA HIS A 10 -1.89 14.19 3.71
C HIS A 10 -0.51 14.84 3.54
N ASP A 11 0.28 14.42 2.56
CA ASP A 11 1.60 14.99 2.29
C ASP A 11 1.51 16.49 1.92
N GLY A 12 0.60 16.86 1.02
CA GLY A 12 0.35 18.23 0.60
C GLY A 12 -0.23 19.10 1.72
N ASN A 13 -1.10 18.54 2.56
CA ASN A 13 -1.61 19.23 3.73
C ASN A 13 -0.51 19.49 4.78
N LEU A 14 0.39 18.53 5.01
CA LEU A 14 1.54 18.76 5.87
C LEU A 14 2.48 19.83 5.27
N ASP A 15 2.71 19.80 3.96
CA ASP A 15 3.52 20.82 3.29
C ASP A 15 2.93 22.23 3.47
N GLN A 16 1.59 22.38 3.47
CA GLN A 16 0.93 23.64 3.80
C GLN A 16 1.10 24.04 5.26
N GLN A 17 1.01 23.10 6.20
CA GLN A 17 1.25 23.37 7.62
C GLN A 17 2.67 23.86 7.87
N LEU A 18 3.66 23.22 7.23
CA LEU A 18 5.06 23.60 7.33
C LEU A 18 5.32 24.98 6.70
N ALA A 19 4.74 25.26 5.53
CA ALA A 19 4.90 26.55 4.86
C ALA A 19 4.28 27.73 5.64
N ASN A 20 3.27 27.46 6.46
CA ASN A 20 2.57 28.47 7.27
C ASN A 20 3.05 28.51 8.73
N ASP A 21 4.10 27.76 9.09
CA ASP A 21 4.59 27.61 10.47
C ASP A 21 3.48 27.24 11.48
N ASN A 22 2.49 26.46 11.03
CA ASN A 22 1.30 26.10 11.79
C ASN A 22 1.05 24.59 11.77
N VAL A 23 2.02 23.84 12.32
CA VAL A 23 1.91 22.38 12.45
C VAL A 23 0.94 22.03 13.57
N TYR A 24 -0.12 21.31 13.22
CA TYR A 24 -1.12 20.80 14.17
C TYR A 24 -1.20 19.27 14.19
N VAL A 25 -0.41 18.60 13.35
CA VAL A 25 -0.29 17.14 13.29
C VAL A 25 0.91 16.68 14.11
N ASP A 26 0.70 15.64 14.93
CA ASP A 26 1.73 15.08 15.81
C ASP A 26 2.62 14.05 15.10
N SER A 27 1.98 13.15 14.35
CA SER A 27 2.60 12.02 13.66
C SER A 27 1.99 11.89 12.27
N ILE A 28 2.81 11.58 11.28
CA ILE A 28 2.39 11.32 9.91
C ILE A 28 2.88 9.93 9.49
N ILE A 29 1.99 9.11 8.93
CA ILE A 29 2.26 7.72 8.54
C ILE A 29 1.69 7.51 7.13
N LEU A 30 2.55 7.30 6.13
CA LEU A 30 2.16 7.37 4.72
C LEU A 30 2.86 6.32 3.86
N GLN A 31 2.26 6.06 2.70
CA GLN A 31 2.88 5.30 1.62
C GLN A 31 3.67 6.17 0.64
N THR A 32 3.60 7.50 0.73
CA THR A 32 4.38 8.43 -0.12
C THR A 32 5.82 8.56 0.39
N LEU A 33 6.58 7.47 0.24
CA LEU A 33 7.86 7.27 0.91
C LEU A 33 8.94 8.33 0.58
N GLN A 34 8.83 9.01 -0.57
CA GLN A 34 9.77 10.05 -0.99
C GLN A 34 9.71 11.31 -0.12
N ASP A 35 8.61 11.53 0.62
CA ASP A 35 8.43 12.76 1.38
C ASP A 35 9.29 12.78 2.65
N PHE A 36 9.54 11.63 3.26
CA PHE A 36 10.29 11.55 4.51
C PHE A 36 11.75 12.04 4.37
N PRO A 37 12.55 11.62 3.37
CA PRO A 37 13.86 12.22 3.12
C PRO A 37 13.80 13.73 2.84
N ARG A 38 12.73 14.22 2.22
CA ARG A 38 12.53 15.64 1.92
C ARG A 38 12.22 16.43 3.20
N TRP A 39 11.26 15.99 4.01
CA TRP A 39 10.94 16.60 5.31
C TRP A 39 12.13 16.52 6.27
N LYS A 40 12.93 15.45 6.24
CA LYS A 40 14.20 15.38 6.97
C LYS A 40 15.16 16.51 6.57
N LYS A 41 15.36 16.75 5.27
CA LYS A 41 16.23 17.84 4.76
C LYS A 41 15.71 19.22 5.12
N GLN A 42 14.39 19.38 5.22
CA GLN A 42 13.72 20.59 5.70
C GLN A 42 13.75 20.71 7.23
N GLU A 43 14.40 19.76 7.92
CA GLU A 43 14.45 19.69 9.36
C GLU A 43 13.08 19.58 10.05
N ALA A 44 12.02 19.21 9.33
CA ALA A 44 10.64 19.19 9.84
C ALA A 44 10.33 18.00 10.79
N LEU A 45 11.23 17.02 10.88
CA LEU A 45 11.00 15.76 11.61
C LEU A 45 11.77 15.72 12.93
N LEU A 46 11.12 15.24 13.99
CA LEU A 46 11.73 14.97 15.28
C LEU A 46 12.65 13.75 15.18
N LYS A 47 13.86 13.85 15.73
CA LYS A 47 14.74 12.69 15.93
C LYS A 47 14.25 11.90 17.13
N TYR A 48 13.69 10.72 16.88
CA TYR A 48 13.18 9.85 17.92
C TYR A 48 13.40 8.38 17.57
N ALA A 49 14.11 7.67 18.46
CA ALA A 49 14.29 6.22 18.38
C ALA A 49 13.36 5.54 19.42
N PRO A 50 12.27 4.87 18.98
CA PRO A 50 11.45 4.03 19.85
C PRO A 50 12.23 2.85 20.45
N LEU A 51 11.67 2.19 21.47
CA LEU A 51 12.30 1.09 22.22
C LEU A 51 12.87 -0.03 21.33
N ASN A 52 12.18 -0.38 20.24
CA ASN A 52 12.59 -1.43 19.30
C ASN A 52 13.22 -0.90 18.01
N PHE A 53 13.65 0.38 17.98
CA PHE A 53 14.19 1.01 16.78
C PHE A 53 15.41 0.30 16.19
N SER A 54 16.32 -0.21 17.04
CA SER A 54 17.50 -0.96 16.60
C SER A 54 17.19 -2.31 15.97
N LYS A 55 15.97 -2.82 16.17
CA LYS A 55 15.49 -4.09 15.61
C LYS A 55 14.81 -3.91 14.27
N ILE A 56 14.45 -2.68 13.88
CA ILE A 56 13.92 -2.41 12.54
C ILE A 56 15.02 -2.70 11.52
N TYR A 57 14.68 -3.33 10.39
CA TYR A 57 15.63 -3.53 9.30
C TYR A 57 16.29 -2.19 8.92
N PRO A 58 17.62 -2.13 8.73
CA PRO A 58 18.31 -0.90 8.33
C PRO A 58 17.70 -0.24 7.08
N GLU A 59 17.23 -1.03 6.13
CA GLU A 59 16.58 -0.59 4.89
C GLU A 59 15.27 0.17 5.13
N PHE A 60 14.64 0.00 6.30
CA PHE A 60 13.35 0.58 6.64
C PHE A 60 13.46 1.72 7.65
N ARG A 61 14.67 2.16 8.03
CA ARG A 61 14.82 3.24 9.01
C ARG A 61 15.86 4.25 8.60
N ASP A 62 15.64 5.48 9.02
CA ASP A 62 16.65 6.53 8.91
C ASP A 62 17.68 6.41 10.03
N ASP A 63 18.99 6.46 9.73
CA ASP A 63 20.04 6.34 10.75
C ASP A 63 19.96 7.41 11.86
N ALA A 64 19.44 8.60 11.53
CA ALA A 64 19.24 9.68 12.51
C ALA A 64 17.91 9.57 13.27
N ALA A 65 17.17 8.48 13.08
CA ALA A 65 15.87 8.19 13.67
C ALA A 65 14.83 9.30 13.42
N THR A 66 14.83 9.89 12.23
CA THR A 66 13.82 10.92 11.86
C THR A 66 12.55 10.34 11.26
N TYR A 67 12.64 9.15 10.67
CA TYR A 67 11.50 8.38 10.16
C TYR A 67 11.85 6.89 10.14
N MET A 68 10.83 6.04 10.13
CA MET A 68 10.98 4.59 10.12
C MET A 68 9.74 3.87 9.58
N GLY A 69 9.92 2.68 9.04
CA GLY A 69 8.85 1.74 8.78
C GLY A 69 8.18 1.34 10.10
N LEU A 70 6.85 1.32 10.11
CA LEU A 70 6.04 0.94 11.27
C LEU A 70 5.27 -0.36 11.02
N GLU A 71 4.95 -0.66 9.77
CA GLU A 71 4.33 -1.90 9.31
C GLU A 71 4.78 -2.21 7.88
N VAL A 72 4.63 -3.45 7.44
CA VAL A 72 4.82 -3.81 6.03
C VAL A 72 3.47 -4.06 5.40
N VAL A 73 3.20 -3.36 4.31
CA VAL A 73 1.99 -3.55 3.50
C VAL A 73 2.39 -4.23 2.20
N ALA A 74 1.51 -5.09 1.70
CA ALA A 74 1.67 -5.73 0.41
C ALA A 74 0.31 -5.93 -0.26
N TRP A 75 0.28 -5.76 -1.57
CA TRP A 75 -0.86 -6.17 -2.39
C TRP A 75 -0.82 -7.67 -2.64
N SER A 76 -1.97 -8.31 -2.59
CA SER A 76 -2.14 -9.72 -2.88
C SER A 76 -3.20 -9.91 -3.96
N ILE A 77 -3.16 -11.07 -4.61
CA ILE A 77 -4.30 -11.55 -5.38
C ILE A 77 -5.34 -12.02 -4.35
N ILE A 78 -6.53 -11.47 -4.42
CA ILE A 78 -7.65 -11.79 -3.53
C ILE A 78 -8.82 -12.22 -4.39
N TYR A 79 -9.44 -13.35 -4.04
CA TYR A 79 -10.64 -13.82 -4.69
C TYR A 79 -11.67 -14.35 -3.70
N ASN A 80 -12.93 -14.24 -4.08
CA ASN A 80 -14.05 -14.80 -3.33
C ASN A 80 -14.28 -16.25 -3.77
N ARG A 81 -13.98 -17.22 -2.89
CA ARG A 81 -14.05 -18.66 -3.16
C ARG A 81 -15.45 -19.22 -3.41
N PHE A 82 -16.49 -18.42 -3.16
CA PHE A 82 -17.89 -18.80 -3.45
C PHE A 82 -18.39 -18.24 -4.79
N SER A 83 -17.65 -17.31 -5.39
CA SER A 83 -18.04 -16.66 -6.65
C SER A 83 -17.44 -17.31 -7.90
N THR A 84 -16.42 -18.16 -7.72
CA THR A 84 -15.69 -18.81 -8.80
C THR A 84 -14.96 -20.05 -8.28
N ASP A 85 -14.93 -21.12 -9.09
CA ASP A 85 -14.06 -22.28 -8.89
C ASP A 85 -12.65 -22.04 -9.46
N SER A 86 -12.47 -20.96 -10.22
CA SER A 86 -11.20 -20.60 -10.84
C SER A 86 -10.35 -19.79 -9.86
N VAL A 87 -9.17 -20.33 -9.53
CA VAL A 87 -8.22 -19.71 -8.60
C VAL A 87 -7.21 -18.89 -9.41
N PRO A 88 -7.23 -17.56 -9.36
CA PRO A 88 -6.19 -16.75 -10.00
C PRO A 88 -4.89 -16.87 -9.21
N LEU A 89 -3.81 -17.21 -9.90
CA LEU A 89 -2.46 -17.29 -9.34
C LEU A 89 -1.52 -16.30 -10.02
N GLU A 90 -1.66 -16.10 -11.33
CA GLU A 90 -0.86 -15.15 -12.11
C GLU A 90 -1.70 -13.98 -12.63
N TYR A 91 -1.05 -12.87 -12.97
CA TYR A 91 -1.73 -11.71 -13.56
C TYR A 91 -2.36 -12.03 -14.93
N THR A 92 -1.86 -13.03 -15.65
CA THR A 92 -2.46 -13.52 -16.90
C THR A 92 -3.75 -14.30 -16.67
N ASP A 93 -3.98 -14.88 -15.48
CA ASP A 93 -5.22 -15.58 -15.17
C ASP A 93 -6.42 -14.63 -15.14
N PHE A 94 -6.20 -13.37 -14.75
CA PHE A 94 -7.22 -12.34 -14.78
C PHE A 94 -7.76 -12.06 -16.20
N LEU A 95 -7.08 -12.55 -17.25
CA LEU A 95 -7.51 -12.42 -18.64
C LEU A 95 -8.36 -13.59 -19.13
N LYS A 96 -8.60 -14.61 -18.30
CA LYS A 96 -9.44 -15.76 -18.66
C LYS A 96 -10.91 -15.33 -18.81
N PRO A 97 -11.67 -15.94 -19.75
CA PRO A 97 -13.07 -15.57 -20.00
C PRO A 97 -13.97 -15.64 -18.75
N GLU A 98 -13.65 -16.50 -17.78
CA GLU A 98 -14.40 -16.62 -16.52
C GLU A 98 -14.40 -15.35 -15.65
N PHE A 99 -13.42 -14.46 -15.83
CA PHE A 99 -13.27 -13.19 -15.10
C PHE A 99 -13.85 -11.98 -15.84
N LYS A 100 -14.35 -12.16 -17.07
CA LYS A 100 -15.01 -11.11 -17.84
C LYS A 100 -16.18 -10.51 -17.06
N ASP A 101 -16.18 -9.19 -16.89
CA ASP A 101 -17.15 -8.40 -16.12
C ASP A 101 -17.21 -8.72 -14.60
N LYS A 102 -16.25 -9.51 -14.07
CA LYS A 102 -16.21 -9.95 -12.67
C LYS A 102 -15.01 -9.43 -11.88
N LEU A 103 -14.20 -8.55 -12.45
CA LEU A 103 -13.05 -7.97 -11.76
C LEU A 103 -13.44 -6.62 -11.13
N VAL A 104 -12.87 -6.33 -9.96
CA VAL A 104 -12.94 -5.02 -9.32
C VAL A 104 -11.55 -4.56 -8.92
N LEU A 105 -11.11 -3.42 -9.45
CA LEU A 105 -9.73 -2.94 -9.34
C LEU A 105 -9.71 -1.47 -8.93
N THR A 106 -8.74 -1.09 -8.10
CA THR A 106 -8.50 0.31 -7.75
C THR A 106 -7.84 1.03 -8.92
N TYR A 107 -8.24 2.28 -9.19
CA TYR A 107 -7.63 3.09 -10.23
C TYR A 107 -6.11 3.26 -10.01
N PRO A 108 -5.25 2.82 -10.96
CA PRO A 108 -3.81 3.01 -10.84
C PRO A 108 -3.41 4.48 -10.93
N ASN A 109 -4.24 5.35 -11.51
CA ASN A 109 -3.99 6.79 -11.51
C ASN A 109 -4.49 7.52 -10.23
N ASP A 110 -5.09 6.82 -9.27
CA ASP A 110 -5.53 7.41 -8.00
C ASP A 110 -4.63 7.04 -6.81
N ASP A 111 -3.92 5.91 -6.86
CA ASP A 111 -3.04 5.39 -5.80
C ASP A 111 -1.66 4.96 -6.36
N ASP A 112 -0.57 5.51 -5.82
CA ASP A 112 0.79 5.28 -6.33
C ASP A 112 1.32 3.85 -6.06
N ALA A 113 0.89 3.17 -5.00
CA ALA A 113 1.28 1.78 -4.75
C ALA A 113 0.53 0.84 -5.72
N VAL A 114 -0.73 1.14 -6.04
CA VAL A 114 -1.45 0.45 -7.12
C VAL A 114 -0.81 0.76 -8.48
N LEU A 115 -0.44 2.02 -8.73
CA LEU A 115 0.30 2.42 -9.94
C LEU A 115 1.59 1.60 -10.12
N PHE A 116 2.34 1.40 -9.02
CA PHE A 116 3.56 0.61 -9.03
C PHE A 116 3.27 -0.88 -9.29
N GLN A 117 2.15 -1.42 -8.82
CA GLN A 117 1.75 -2.79 -9.13
C GLN A 117 1.53 -2.98 -10.62
N PHE A 118 0.81 -2.04 -11.25
CA PHE A 118 0.64 -2.05 -12.69
C PHE A 118 1.96 -1.83 -13.44
N ASN A 119 2.88 -0.99 -12.91
CA ASN A 119 4.22 -0.85 -13.48
C ASN A 119 4.96 -2.19 -13.55
N LEU A 120 4.98 -2.96 -12.46
CA LEU A 120 5.64 -4.27 -12.41
C LEU A 120 5.03 -5.26 -13.42
N ILE A 121 3.70 -5.27 -13.52
CA ILE A 121 2.99 -6.13 -14.47
C ILE A 121 3.32 -5.71 -15.91
N LEU A 122 3.30 -4.42 -16.23
CA LEU A 122 3.66 -3.91 -17.55
C LEU A 122 5.12 -4.20 -17.91
N GLN A 123 6.05 -4.14 -16.96
CA GLN A 123 7.45 -4.49 -17.20
C GLN A 123 7.63 -5.96 -17.60
N LYS A 124 6.79 -6.85 -17.05
CA LYS A 124 6.86 -8.29 -17.34
C LYS A 124 6.07 -8.71 -18.58
N TYR A 125 4.85 -8.20 -18.74
CA TYR A 125 3.90 -8.69 -19.76
C TYR A 125 3.61 -7.66 -20.86
N GLY A 126 4.13 -6.45 -20.76
CA GLY A 126 3.94 -5.38 -21.73
C GLY A 126 2.53 -4.76 -21.72
N THR A 127 2.34 -3.73 -22.55
CA THR A 127 1.05 -3.01 -22.65
C THR A 127 -0.08 -3.87 -23.21
N ALA A 128 0.23 -4.90 -24.01
CA ALA A 128 -0.75 -5.84 -24.54
C ALA A 128 -1.53 -6.57 -23.44
N TRP A 129 -0.89 -6.84 -22.29
CA TRP A 129 -1.60 -7.38 -21.12
C TRP A 129 -2.64 -6.41 -20.59
N PHE A 130 -2.31 -5.12 -20.52
CA PHE A 130 -3.25 -4.10 -20.04
C PHE A 130 -4.40 -3.89 -21.02
N ASP A 131 -4.12 -3.88 -22.33
CA ASP A 131 -5.18 -3.81 -23.36
C ASP A 131 -6.13 -5.02 -23.25
N ALA A 132 -5.60 -6.22 -23.00
CA ALA A 132 -6.42 -7.41 -22.75
C ALA A 132 -7.22 -7.31 -21.43
N LEU A 133 -6.65 -6.73 -20.37
CA LEU A 133 -7.35 -6.49 -19.11
C LEU A 133 -8.52 -5.51 -19.30
N LEU A 134 -8.36 -4.45 -20.09
CA LEU A 134 -9.48 -3.57 -20.45
C LEU A 134 -10.59 -4.34 -21.17
N GLY A 135 -10.21 -5.32 -22.00
CA GLY A 135 -11.13 -6.28 -22.61
C GLY A 135 -11.93 -7.11 -21.59
N GLN A 136 -11.46 -7.28 -20.36
CA GLN A 136 -12.20 -7.93 -19.27
C GLN A 136 -13.27 -7.03 -18.63
N ASN A 137 -13.27 -5.73 -18.96
CA ASN A 137 -14.19 -4.73 -18.40
C ASN A 137 -14.26 -4.77 -16.85
N PRO A 138 -13.12 -4.59 -16.16
CA PRO A 138 -13.11 -4.51 -14.69
C PRO A 138 -13.90 -3.28 -14.21
N ARG A 139 -14.55 -3.40 -13.05
CA ARG A 139 -15.07 -2.25 -12.31
C ARG A 139 -13.89 -1.50 -11.69
N TRP A 140 -13.63 -0.29 -12.15
CA TRP A 140 -12.65 0.60 -11.52
C TRP A 140 -13.26 1.37 -10.35
N VAL A 141 -12.54 1.41 -9.22
CA VAL A 141 -12.98 2.09 -7.99
C VAL A 141 -11.86 2.92 -7.37
N ARG A 142 -12.22 3.89 -6.53
CA ARG A 142 -11.28 4.63 -5.69
C ARG A 142 -11.11 3.92 -4.35
N GLY A 143 -9.94 4.05 -3.74
CA GLY A 143 -9.59 3.36 -2.49
C GLY A 143 -9.24 1.89 -2.66
N THR A 144 -8.21 1.45 -1.95
CA THR A 144 -7.74 0.06 -1.99
C THR A 144 -8.53 -0.87 -1.08
N ALA A 145 -9.34 -0.34 -0.15
CA ALA A 145 -10.28 -1.13 0.66
C ALA A 145 -11.58 -1.47 -0.10
N THR A 146 -12.01 -0.61 -1.03
CA THR A 146 -13.29 -0.76 -1.74
C THR A 146 -13.43 -2.08 -2.53
N PRO A 147 -12.39 -2.60 -3.22
CA PRO A 147 -12.47 -3.90 -3.89
C PRO A 147 -12.91 -5.03 -2.97
N THR A 148 -12.35 -5.14 -1.76
CA THR A 148 -12.69 -6.22 -0.83
C THR A 148 -14.08 -6.04 -0.23
N THR A 149 -14.52 -4.81 0.05
CA THR A 149 -15.92 -4.53 0.43
C THR A 149 -16.89 -5.05 -0.63
N LEU A 150 -16.64 -4.73 -1.91
CA LEU A 150 -17.51 -5.16 -3.00
C LEU A 150 -17.46 -6.69 -3.22
N LEU A 151 -16.29 -7.31 -3.09
CA LEU A 151 -16.17 -8.77 -3.19
C LEU A 151 -16.87 -9.53 -2.04
N ALA A 152 -16.97 -8.93 -0.86
CA ALA A 152 -17.66 -9.51 0.30
C ALA A 152 -19.19 -9.39 0.24
N ALA A 153 -19.74 -8.54 -0.63
CA ALA A 153 -21.18 -8.30 -0.69
C ALA A 153 -21.94 -9.60 -1.01
N THR A 154 -23.06 -9.84 -0.32
CA THR A 154 -23.86 -11.08 -0.41
C THR A 154 -24.25 -11.44 -1.85
N ASN A 155 -24.54 -10.43 -2.69
CA ASN A 155 -24.89 -10.61 -4.09
C ASN A 155 -23.80 -10.02 -5.02
N SER A 156 -22.53 -10.12 -4.62
CA SER A 156 -21.41 -9.66 -5.44
C SER A 156 -21.39 -10.37 -6.80
N SER A 157 -21.37 -9.59 -7.87
CA SER A 157 -21.05 -10.09 -9.21
C SER A 157 -19.53 -10.15 -9.47
N TYR A 158 -18.71 -9.68 -8.52
CA TYR A 158 -17.26 -9.65 -8.62
C TYR A 158 -16.63 -10.87 -7.95
N SER A 159 -15.50 -11.31 -8.51
CA SER A 159 -14.80 -12.53 -8.11
C SER A 159 -13.38 -12.32 -7.64
N ALA A 160 -12.65 -11.34 -8.17
CA ALA A 160 -11.24 -11.16 -7.83
C ALA A 160 -10.73 -9.72 -7.96
N THR A 161 -9.62 -9.44 -7.28
CA THR A 161 -8.83 -8.21 -7.34
C THR A 161 -7.35 -8.52 -7.09
N PHE A 162 -6.45 -7.65 -7.56
CA PHE A 162 -5.02 -7.69 -7.22
C PHE A 162 -4.49 -6.33 -6.70
N THR A 163 -5.40 -5.40 -6.39
CA THR A 163 -5.07 -4.00 -6.03
C THR A 163 -5.47 -3.69 -4.59
N SER A 164 -5.49 -4.69 -3.72
CA SER A 164 -5.97 -4.60 -2.34
C SER A 164 -5.12 -5.51 -1.44
N THR A 165 -5.31 -5.35 -0.13
CA THR A 165 -4.76 -6.25 0.89
C THR A 165 -5.84 -6.65 1.88
N ILE A 166 -5.71 -7.85 2.46
CA ILE A 166 -6.49 -8.31 3.62
C ILE A 166 -5.59 -8.91 4.71
N GLY A 167 -4.28 -8.60 4.65
CA GLY A 167 -3.25 -9.29 5.43
C GLY A 167 -2.90 -10.67 4.85
N LEU A 168 -2.20 -11.47 5.65
CA LEU A 168 -1.69 -12.79 5.23
C LEU A 168 -2.54 -13.98 5.67
N ASN A 169 -3.52 -13.73 6.54
CA ASN A 169 -4.44 -14.74 7.03
C ASN A 169 -5.80 -14.49 6.39
N PRO A 170 -6.23 -15.31 5.42
CA PRO A 170 -7.55 -15.16 4.81
C PRO A 170 -8.67 -15.24 5.85
N PHE A 171 -9.73 -14.46 5.63
CA PHE A 171 -10.93 -14.47 6.46
C PHE A 171 -12.19 -14.36 5.60
N GLY A 172 -13.34 -14.63 6.20
CA GLY A 172 -14.63 -14.51 5.50
C GLY A 172 -14.65 -15.38 4.23
N PRO A 173 -15.17 -14.88 3.09
CA PRO A 173 -15.22 -15.62 1.83
C PRO A 173 -13.90 -15.58 1.03
N PHE A 174 -12.87 -14.89 1.54
CA PHE A 174 -11.66 -14.63 0.80
C PHE A 174 -10.64 -15.74 0.92
N ASN A 175 -9.91 -15.94 -0.17
CA ASN A 175 -8.60 -16.54 -0.19
C ASN A 175 -7.61 -15.52 -0.76
N ILE A 176 -6.33 -15.69 -0.44
CA ILE A 176 -5.24 -14.87 -0.99
C ILE A 176 -4.22 -15.76 -1.67
N SER A 177 -3.55 -15.21 -2.68
CA SER A 177 -2.37 -15.78 -3.31
C SER A 177 -1.39 -14.66 -3.69
N PHE A 178 -0.16 -15.08 -3.99
CA PHE A 178 0.86 -14.23 -4.58
C PHE A 178 1.33 -14.90 -5.88
N PRO A 179 1.67 -14.12 -6.92
CA PRO A 179 2.17 -14.67 -8.17
C PRO A 179 3.48 -15.42 -7.96
N LEU A 180 3.63 -16.54 -8.69
CA LEU A 180 4.86 -17.34 -8.71
C LEU A 180 5.86 -16.76 -9.70
N GLU A 181 5.39 -16.23 -10.83
CA GLU A 181 6.23 -15.62 -11.86
C GLU A 181 6.15 -14.10 -11.84
N GLY A 182 4.94 -13.55 -11.75
CA GLY A 182 4.72 -12.11 -11.61
C GLY A 182 5.34 -11.54 -10.34
N SER A 183 5.49 -10.21 -10.28
CA SER A 183 5.93 -9.51 -9.07
C SER A 183 4.80 -8.74 -8.43
N PHE A 184 4.69 -8.79 -7.11
CA PHE A 184 3.74 -8.03 -6.32
C PHE A 184 4.41 -6.90 -5.55
N VAL A 185 3.64 -5.86 -5.25
CA VAL A 185 4.12 -4.70 -4.49
C VAL A 185 4.10 -5.00 -3.00
N SER A 186 5.20 -4.66 -2.34
CA SER A 186 5.28 -4.52 -0.89
C SER A 186 6.11 -3.28 -0.53
N TRP A 187 5.88 -2.71 0.66
CA TRP A 187 6.65 -1.58 1.17
C TRP A 187 6.55 -1.46 2.69
N PRO A 188 7.54 -0.81 3.34
CA PRO A 188 7.40 -0.40 4.72
C PRO A 188 6.55 0.87 4.79
N GLN A 189 5.32 0.76 5.30
CA GLN A 189 4.53 1.95 5.60
C GLN A 189 5.30 2.79 6.62
N THR A 190 5.66 4.00 6.22
CA THR A 190 6.66 4.79 6.93
C THR A 190 5.98 5.86 7.75
N GLY A 191 6.48 6.08 8.96
CA GLY A 191 6.02 7.14 9.84
C GLY A 191 7.14 8.02 10.35
N ALA A 192 6.76 9.24 10.73
CA ALA A 192 7.61 10.20 11.41
C ALA A 192 6.81 11.05 12.41
N ILE A 193 7.50 11.60 13.39
CA ILE A 193 6.97 12.56 14.35
C ILE A 193 7.41 13.95 13.89
N LEU A 194 6.49 14.92 13.89
CA LEU A 194 6.81 16.28 13.47
C LEU A 194 7.63 16.98 14.55
N ARG A 195 8.64 17.79 14.16
CA ARG A 195 9.48 18.54 15.12
C ARG A 195 8.64 19.44 16.02
N ASN A 196 7.67 20.13 15.44
CA ASN A 196 6.78 21.07 16.10
C ASN A 196 5.41 20.42 16.43
N ALA A 197 5.37 19.09 16.61
CA ALA A 197 4.18 18.38 17.03
C ALA A 197 3.62 18.98 18.34
N PRO A 198 2.31 19.29 18.44
CA PRO A 198 1.70 19.82 19.67
C PRO A 198 1.69 18.82 20.85
N HIS A 199 1.74 17.51 20.58
CA HIS A 199 1.70 16.41 21.55
C HIS A 199 2.81 15.37 21.27
N PRO A 200 4.09 15.74 21.40
CA PRO A 200 5.21 14.88 21.00
C PRO A 200 5.27 13.57 21.79
N GLU A 201 4.89 13.57 23.07
CA GLU A 201 4.88 12.33 23.89
C GLU A 201 3.79 11.35 23.46
N GLY A 202 2.63 11.86 23.00
CA GLY A 202 1.58 11.02 22.41
C GLY A 202 2.04 10.36 21.11
N ALA A 203 2.72 11.11 20.24
CA ALA A 203 3.31 10.57 19.02
C ALA A 203 4.40 9.52 19.30
N LYS A 204 5.27 9.79 20.28
CA LYS A 204 6.30 8.82 20.72
C LYS A 204 5.66 7.54 21.23
N LEU A 205 4.59 7.64 22.03
CA LEU A 205 3.86 6.48 22.53
C LEU A 205 3.27 5.67 21.37
N LEU A 206 2.63 6.32 20.39
CA LEU A 206 2.09 5.66 19.19
C LEU A 206 3.18 4.87 18.44
N HIS A 207 4.33 5.50 18.17
CA HIS A 207 5.42 4.84 17.45
C HIS A 207 6.03 3.67 18.24
N ASN A 208 6.14 3.78 19.57
CA ASN A 208 6.53 2.63 20.40
C ASN A 208 5.50 1.51 20.36
N PHE A 209 4.21 1.86 20.43
CA PHE A 209 3.13 0.89 20.43
C PHE A 209 3.12 0.10 19.12
N MET A 210 3.20 0.78 17.97
CA MET A 210 3.25 0.11 16.65
C MET A 210 4.45 -0.82 16.49
N LEU A 211 5.57 -0.50 17.15
CA LEU A 211 6.78 -1.35 17.13
C LEU A 211 6.86 -2.34 18.29
N SER A 212 5.83 -2.40 19.15
CA SER A 212 5.78 -3.33 20.28
C SER A 212 5.53 -4.77 19.81
N ASN A 213 5.84 -5.73 20.68
CA ASN A 213 5.49 -7.12 20.40
C ASN A 213 3.96 -7.32 20.36
N GLU A 214 3.21 -6.57 21.17
CA GLU A 214 1.74 -6.65 21.22
C GLU A 214 1.13 -6.30 19.86
N PHE A 215 1.47 -5.14 19.31
CA PHE A 215 0.94 -4.70 18.02
C PHE A 215 1.35 -5.62 16.87
N ILE A 216 2.63 -5.99 16.81
CA ILE A 216 3.14 -6.85 15.72
C ILE A 216 2.53 -8.26 15.78
N ASN A 217 2.34 -8.82 16.98
CA ASN A 217 1.69 -10.12 17.10
C ASN A 217 0.21 -10.06 16.71
N ALA A 218 -0.46 -8.92 16.93
CA ALA A 218 -1.85 -8.70 16.54
C ALA A 218 -2.02 -8.46 15.02
N SER A 219 -1.04 -7.84 14.34
CA SER A 219 -1.16 -7.49 12.92
C SER A 219 -1.09 -8.69 11.98
N GLY A 220 -0.36 -9.75 12.35
CA GLY A 220 -0.33 -11.03 11.63
C GLY A 220 0.29 -10.98 10.22
N GLY A 221 0.96 -9.87 9.87
CA GLY A 221 1.64 -9.66 8.58
C GLY A 221 3.17 -9.72 8.68
N TRP A 222 3.86 -9.37 7.60
CA TRP A 222 5.31 -9.17 7.66
C TRP A 222 5.65 -8.02 8.61
N SER A 223 6.74 -8.19 9.36
CA SER A 223 7.21 -7.18 10.30
C SER A 223 8.34 -6.35 9.71
N VAL A 224 8.38 -5.06 10.07
CA VAL A 224 9.54 -4.18 9.84
C VAL A 224 10.73 -4.51 10.74
N ARG A 225 10.52 -5.34 11.77
CA ARG A 225 11.56 -5.78 12.71
C ARG A 225 12.21 -7.09 12.27
N SER A 226 13.53 -7.12 12.30
CA SER A 226 14.36 -8.27 11.93
C SER A 226 14.40 -9.38 12.98
N ASP A 227 14.08 -9.07 14.23
CA ASP A 227 13.99 -10.04 15.33
C ASP A 227 12.66 -10.81 15.34
N ILE A 228 11.70 -10.43 14.50
CA ILE A 228 10.42 -11.09 14.37
C ILE A 228 10.53 -12.20 13.30
N PRO A 229 10.09 -13.44 13.60
CA PRO A 229 10.03 -14.51 12.61
C PRO A 229 9.15 -14.15 11.41
N ALA A 230 9.40 -14.81 10.28
CA ALA A 230 8.51 -14.68 9.13
C ALA A 230 7.10 -15.20 9.46
N PRO A 231 6.04 -14.64 8.86
CA PRO A 231 4.71 -15.21 8.93
C PRO A 231 4.69 -16.66 8.42
N LYS A 232 3.81 -17.49 8.98
CA LYS A 232 3.73 -18.92 8.63
C LYS A 232 3.50 -19.09 7.13
N GLY A 233 4.36 -19.86 6.48
CA GLY A 233 4.29 -20.14 5.03
C GLY A 233 4.98 -19.11 4.13
N TYR A 234 5.61 -18.09 4.72
CA TYR A 234 6.34 -17.05 4.00
C TYR A 234 7.79 -16.95 4.48
N SER A 235 8.64 -16.36 3.65
CA SER A 235 9.96 -15.90 4.05
C SER A 235 9.86 -14.53 4.73
N LYS A 236 10.96 -14.07 5.34
CA LYS A 236 11.07 -12.66 5.76
C LYS A 236 10.92 -11.77 4.54
N ILE A 237 10.36 -10.57 4.70
CA ILE A 237 9.98 -9.74 3.54
C ILE A 237 11.17 -9.38 2.62
N LEU A 238 12.37 -9.17 3.17
CA LEU A 238 13.58 -8.91 2.36
C LEU A 238 14.05 -10.13 1.55
N GLU A 239 13.57 -11.32 1.88
CA GLU A 239 13.89 -12.60 1.23
C GLU A 239 12.67 -13.20 0.50
N GLN A 240 11.52 -12.52 0.57
CA GLN A 240 10.27 -13.05 0.04
C GLN A 240 10.29 -13.04 -1.49
N HIS A 241 10.15 -14.23 -2.07
CA HIS A 241 10.05 -14.36 -3.51
C HIS A 241 8.85 -13.59 -4.07
N GLY A 242 9.02 -12.98 -5.24
CA GLY A 242 7.97 -12.24 -5.95
C GLY A 242 7.85 -10.76 -5.56
N THR A 243 8.67 -10.23 -4.64
CA THR A 243 8.66 -8.80 -4.30
C THR A 243 10.05 -8.27 -3.96
N ASP A 244 10.27 -6.98 -4.22
CA ASP A 244 11.35 -6.19 -3.64
C ASP A 244 10.73 -5.04 -2.86
N VAL A 245 10.65 -5.23 -1.55
CA VAL A 245 10.02 -4.29 -0.59
C VAL A 245 10.68 -2.91 -0.55
N THR A 246 11.89 -2.79 -1.07
CA THR A 246 12.61 -1.51 -1.15
C THR A 246 12.45 -0.82 -2.52
N ALA A 247 11.97 -1.54 -3.54
CA ALA A 247 11.82 -1.01 -4.88
C ALA A 247 10.77 0.10 -4.98
N PHE A 248 9.66 0.00 -4.23
CA PHE A 248 8.62 1.02 -4.24
C PHE A 248 9.15 2.39 -3.78
N GLY A 249 9.91 2.42 -2.68
CA GLY A 249 10.53 3.66 -2.20
C GLY A 249 11.50 4.27 -3.21
N ARG A 250 12.33 3.46 -3.87
CA ARG A 250 13.22 3.94 -4.95
C ARG A 250 12.43 4.47 -6.15
N TRP A 251 11.37 3.78 -6.55
CA TRP A 251 10.50 4.19 -7.65
C TRP A 251 9.78 5.52 -7.34
N MET A 252 9.26 5.66 -6.11
CA MET A 252 8.60 6.87 -5.63
C MET A 252 9.49 8.11 -5.63
N ASN A 253 10.81 7.95 -5.49
CA ASN A 253 11.77 9.06 -5.58
C ASN A 253 11.91 9.62 -7.01
N ASN A 254 11.54 8.87 -8.05
CA ASN A 254 11.56 9.34 -9.43
C ASN A 254 10.19 9.88 -9.86
N ARG A 255 9.81 11.06 -9.36
CA ARG A 255 8.47 11.64 -9.60
C ARG A 255 8.12 11.84 -11.08
N ALA A 256 9.10 12.16 -11.91
CA ALA A 256 8.87 12.28 -13.35
C ALA A 256 8.46 10.95 -13.99
N ASN A 257 9.04 9.82 -13.53
CA ASN A 257 8.63 8.50 -14.00
C ASN A 257 7.22 8.14 -13.49
N VAL A 258 6.94 8.40 -12.22
CA VAL A 258 5.61 8.17 -11.62
C VAL A 258 4.53 8.94 -12.38
N GLU A 259 4.76 10.22 -12.65
CA GLU A 259 3.82 11.09 -13.37
C GLU A 259 3.56 10.62 -14.80
N ARG A 260 4.61 10.28 -15.56
CA ARG A 260 4.44 9.75 -16.92
C ARG A 260 3.60 8.47 -16.94
N LEU A 261 3.84 7.57 -16.00
CA LEU A 261 3.06 6.35 -15.90
C LEU A 261 1.61 6.63 -15.48
N ARG A 262 1.39 7.57 -14.55
CA ARG A 262 0.04 8.01 -14.16
C ARG A 262 -0.75 8.51 -15.37
N PHE A 263 -0.16 9.37 -16.19
CA PHE A 263 -0.81 9.89 -17.39
C PHE A 263 -0.97 8.83 -18.48
N PHE A 264 -0.09 7.83 -18.57
CA PHE A 264 -0.30 6.67 -19.42
C PHE A 264 -1.61 5.94 -19.06
N PHE A 265 -1.90 5.73 -17.77
CA PHE A 265 -3.15 5.10 -17.33
C PHE A 265 -4.35 6.04 -17.49
N GLU A 266 -4.21 7.31 -17.10
CA GLU A 266 -5.29 8.29 -17.23
C GLU A 266 -5.75 8.47 -18.68
N SER A 267 -4.83 8.45 -19.65
CA SER A 267 -5.19 8.53 -21.08
C SER A 267 -6.04 7.35 -21.58
N ARG A 268 -6.08 6.23 -20.85
CA ARG A 268 -6.83 5.01 -21.21
C ARG A 268 -8.05 4.76 -20.33
N LEU A 269 -8.00 5.19 -19.07
CA LEU A 269 -9.05 4.99 -18.07
C LEU A 269 -9.91 6.24 -17.83
N GLY A 270 -9.43 7.41 -18.26
CA GLY A 270 -9.92 8.70 -17.80
C GLY A 270 -9.41 9.03 -16.39
N THR A 271 -9.85 10.16 -15.86
CA THR A 271 -9.61 10.52 -14.45
C THR A 271 -10.36 9.56 -13.54
N ALA A 272 -9.82 9.28 -12.35
CA ALA A 272 -10.47 8.38 -11.40
C ALA A 272 -11.88 8.86 -11.02
N GLN A 273 -12.88 8.00 -11.22
CA GLN A 273 -14.29 8.29 -10.96
C GLN A 273 -14.80 7.53 -9.73
N GLY A 274 -15.89 8.03 -9.14
CA GLY A 274 -16.58 7.39 -8.01
C GLY A 274 -16.41 8.14 -6.69
N PRO A 275 -17.10 7.67 -5.63
CA PRO A 275 -17.07 8.31 -4.32
C PRO A 275 -15.67 8.35 -3.74
N SER A 276 -15.44 9.29 -2.83
CA SER A 276 -14.24 9.27 -2.01
C SER A 276 -14.20 7.95 -1.23
N PRO A 277 -13.03 7.30 -1.08
CA PRO A 277 -12.91 6.13 -0.22
C PRO A 277 -13.11 6.44 1.27
N LEU A 278 -13.32 7.71 1.62
CA LEU A 278 -13.69 8.18 2.95
C LEU A 278 -15.20 8.26 3.17
N GLU A 279 -16.01 8.02 2.14
CA GLU A 279 -17.46 7.98 2.27
C GLU A 279 -17.91 6.54 2.50
N ASP A 280 -18.29 6.22 3.74
CA ASP A 280 -18.65 4.87 4.23
C ASP A 280 -19.93 4.26 3.61
N ASN A 281 -20.50 4.85 2.56
CA ASN A 281 -21.79 4.43 1.97
C ASN A 281 -21.67 3.35 0.89
N LEU A 282 -20.62 2.51 0.92
CA LEU A 282 -20.40 1.40 -0.02
C LEU A 282 -20.53 0.03 0.63
#